data_AF-A0A3N1PR77-F1
#
_entry.id   AF-A0A3N1PR77-F1
#
_cell.length_a   1.000
_cell.length_b   1.000
_cell.length_c   1.000
_cell.angle_alpha   90.00
_cell.angle_beta   90.00
_cell.angle_gamma   90.00
#
_symmetry.space_group_name_H-M   'P 1'
#
loop_
_entity.id
_entity.type
_entity.pdbx_description
1 polymer ?
#
loop_
_entity_poly.entity_id
_entity_poly.type
_entity_poly.pdbx_seq_one_letter_code
_entity_poly.pdbx_strand_id
1 'polypeptide(L)'
;MSSAPNIRRVEVDGSEVSRDYDLNAVDSFDFETDKGNFYRVVKSEYEQEQNWTVDRVASAGNVRVGTVRHEKPWLIFGSSAHRFFKPGARISSGFENDLWNAVQSLAQ
;
A
#
# COMPACT_ATOMS: atom_id res chain seq x y z
N MET A 1 4.29 3.28 22.58
CA MET A 1 3.85 2.76 21.27
C MET A 1 4.17 3.84 20.25
N SER A 2 5.09 3.60 19.30
CA SER A 2 5.34 4.56 18.22
C SER A 2 4.14 4.50 17.27
N SER A 3 3.53 5.64 16.96
CA SER A 3 2.52 5.71 15.92
C SER A 3 3.15 5.28 14.58
N ALA A 4 2.38 4.56 13.77
CA ALA A 4 2.75 4.31 12.39
C ALA A 4 3.02 5.67 11.71
N PRO A 5 4.06 5.77 10.87
CA PRO A 5 4.34 7.01 10.15
C PRO A 5 3.20 7.37 9.21
N ASN A 6 2.93 8.66 9.02
CA ASN A 6 1.92 9.11 8.08
C ASN A 6 2.53 9.24 6.68
N ILE A 7 1.73 8.99 5.65
CA ILE A 7 2.13 9.35 4.28
C ILE A 7 2.15 10.87 4.16
N ARG A 8 3.31 11.39 3.76
CA ARG A 8 3.53 12.81 3.51
C ARG A 8 3.24 13.16 2.05
N ARG A 9 3.64 12.30 1.13
CA ARG A 9 3.60 12.54 -0.31
C ARG A 9 3.43 11.23 -1.06
N VAL A 10 2.66 11.25 -2.15
CA VAL A 10 2.53 10.13 -3.09
C VAL A 10 2.83 10.63 -4.49
N GLU A 11 3.64 9.89 -5.24
CA GLU A 11 3.97 10.17 -6.63
C GLU A 11 3.50 9.02 -7.54
N VAL A 12 2.82 9.39 -8.63
CA VAL A 12 2.48 8.50 -9.75
C VAL A 12 3.20 9.04 -10.98
N ASP A 13 4.02 8.21 -11.61
CA ASP A 13 4.83 8.60 -12.78
C ASP A 13 5.62 9.90 -12.57
N GLY A 14 6.19 10.08 -11.37
CA GLY A 14 6.97 11.25 -10.97
C GLY A 14 6.15 12.52 -10.68
N SER A 15 4.82 12.43 -10.70
CA SER A 15 3.91 13.54 -10.39
C SER A 15 3.25 13.32 -9.03
N GLU A 16 3.25 14.33 -8.17
CA GLU A 16 2.55 14.25 -6.89
C GLU A 16 1.04 14.20 -7.07
N VAL A 17 0.37 13.31 -6.34
CA VAL A 17 -1.09 13.14 -6.38
C VAL A 17 -1.70 13.38 -5.00
N SER A 18 -2.96 13.80 -4.97
CA SER A 18 -3.71 14.03 -3.73
C SER A 18 -4.25 12.73 -3.13
N ARG A 19 -4.75 12.82 -1.90
CA ARG A 19 -5.38 11.70 -1.16
C ARG A 19 -6.61 11.09 -1.85
N ASP A 20 -7.26 11.87 -2.71
CA ASP A 20 -8.47 11.48 -3.44
C ASP A 20 -8.15 10.79 -4.79
N TYR A 21 -6.87 10.71 -5.16
CA TYR A 21 -6.45 10.06 -6.40
C TYR A 21 -6.69 8.55 -6.31
N ASP A 22 -7.24 7.96 -7.37
CA ASP A 22 -7.52 6.51 -7.41
C ASP A 22 -6.25 5.69 -7.63
N LEU A 23 -5.60 5.31 -6.53
CA LEU A 23 -4.41 4.47 -6.56
C LEU A 23 -4.68 3.01 -6.99
N ASN A 24 -5.94 2.56 -7.07
CA ASN A 24 -6.25 1.21 -7.52
C ASN A 24 -6.09 1.06 -9.05
N ALA A 25 -6.22 2.17 -9.77
CA ALA A 25 -6.15 2.23 -11.22
C ALA A 25 -4.71 2.26 -11.77
N VAL A 26 -3.70 2.49 -10.91
CA VAL A 26 -2.30 2.63 -11.35
C VAL A 26 -1.48 1.36 -11.10
N ASP A 27 -0.54 1.10 -12.01
CA ASP A 27 0.34 -0.08 -11.94
C ASP A 27 1.44 0.06 -10.89
N SER A 28 1.92 1.27 -10.64
CA SER A 28 2.87 1.53 -9.57
C SER A 28 2.80 2.98 -9.11
N PHE A 29 3.18 3.21 -7.87
CA PHE A 29 3.34 4.54 -7.29
C PHE A 29 4.39 4.49 -6.18
N ASP A 30 4.98 5.64 -5.88
CA ASP A 30 5.92 5.82 -4.79
C ASP A 30 5.29 6.66 -3.70
N PHE A 31 5.67 6.44 -2.45
CA PHE A 31 5.26 7.32 -1.35
C PHE A 31 6.38 7.59 -0.36
N GLU A 32 6.39 8.80 0.18
CA GLU A 32 7.27 9.24 1.26
C GLU A 32 6.45 9.38 2.54
N THR A 33 7.01 8.93 3.66
CA THR A 33 6.42 9.16 4.98
C THR A 33 6.94 10.41 5.67
N ASP A 34 6.22 10.87 6.70
CA ASP A 34 6.64 11.96 7.59
C ASP A 34 7.95 11.67 8.37
N LYS A 35 8.41 10.41 8.38
CA LYS A 35 9.72 9.98 8.91
C LYS A 35 10.83 9.94 7.86
N GLY A 36 10.57 10.36 6.63
CA GLY A 36 11.55 10.39 5.52
C GLY A 36 11.85 9.02 4.91
N ASN A 37 10.96 8.03 5.10
CA ASN A 37 11.10 6.72 4.47
C ASN A 37 10.40 6.72 3.11
N PHE A 38 11.08 6.16 2.10
CA PHE A 38 10.57 6.03 0.75
C PHE A 38 10.13 4.60 0.48
N TYR A 39 9.00 4.46 -0.20
CA TYR A 39 8.41 3.18 -0.52
C TYR A 39 7.96 3.16 -1.97
N ARG A 40 8.10 2.00 -2.60
CA ARG A 40 7.55 1.71 -3.92
C ARG A 40 6.46 0.67 -3.80
N VAL A 41 5.34 0.96 -4.43
CA VAL A 41 4.18 0.08 -4.50
C VAL A 41 4.02 -0.39 -5.93
N VAL A 42 3.95 -1.70 -6.14
CA VAL A 42 3.83 -2.31 -7.48
C VAL A 42 2.63 -3.24 -7.49
N LYS A 43 1.69 -2.96 -8.38
CA LYS A 43 0.52 -3.79 -8.64
C LYS A 43 0.93 -5.06 -9.39
N SER A 44 0.27 -6.15 -9.06
CA SER A 44 0.29 -7.41 -9.78
C SER A 44 -1.14 -7.92 -9.86
N GLU A 45 -1.59 -8.24 -11.07
CA GLU A 45 -2.91 -8.85 -11.28
C GLU A 45 -2.72 -10.35 -11.55
N TYR A 46 -3.38 -11.18 -10.74
CA TYR A 46 -3.39 -12.64 -10.93
C TYR A 46 -4.81 -13.15 -10.72
N GLU A 47 -5.33 -13.92 -11.69
CA GLU A 47 -6.68 -14.55 -11.61
C GLU A 47 -7.81 -13.58 -11.19
N GLN A 48 -7.79 -12.33 -11.69
CA GLN A 48 -8.74 -11.26 -11.34
C GLN A 48 -8.65 -10.73 -9.90
N GLU A 49 -7.64 -11.15 -9.13
CA GLU A 49 -7.26 -10.54 -7.87
C GLU A 49 -6.22 -9.43 -8.10
N GLN A 50 -6.48 -8.27 -7.53
CA GLN A 50 -5.52 -7.17 -7.51
C GLN A 50 -4.69 -7.27 -6.23
N ASN A 51 -3.38 -7.39 -6.40
CA ASN A 51 -2.43 -7.42 -5.31
C ASN A 51 -1.40 -6.30 -5.53
N TRP A 52 -0.87 -5.76 -4.43
CA TRP A 52 0.22 -4.82 -4.45
C TRP A 52 1.34 -5.33 -3.56
N THR A 53 2.55 -5.25 -4.08
CA THR A 53 3.79 -5.40 -3.32
C THR A 53 4.20 -4.02 -2.80
N VAL A 54 4.58 -3.95 -1.52
CA VAL A 54 5.12 -2.72 -0.91
C VAL A 54 6.56 -2.99 -0.49
N ASP A 55 7.50 -2.28 -1.12
CA ASP A 55 8.92 -2.36 -0.81
C ASP A 55 9.42 -1.01 -0.28
N ARG A 56 10.20 -1.02 0.79
CA ARG A 56 10.95 0.15 1.25
C ARG A 56 12.18 0.33 0.36
N VAL A 57 12.36 1.52 -0.18
CA VAL A 57 13.52 1.90 -0.99
C VAL A 57 14.65 2.31 -0.04
N ALA A 58 15.77 1.60 -0.12
CA ALA A 58 16.97 1.87 0.68
C ALA A 58 18.23 1.79 -0.18
N SER A 59 19.32 2.42 0.28
CA SER A 59 20.59 2.48 -0.45
C SER A 59 21.23 1.12 -0.72
N ALA A 60 20.98 0.13 0.14
CA ALA A 60 21.48 -1.24 -0.01
C ALA A 60 20.57 -2.14 -0.88
N GLY A 61 19.44 -1.61 -1.37
CA GLY A 61 18.44 -2.35 -2.12
C GLY A 61 17.05 -2.27 -1.48
N ASN A 62 16.04 -2.67 -2.25
CA ASN A 62 14.65 -2.64 -1.82
C ASN A 62 14.35 -3.76 -0.83
N VAL A 63 13.62 -3.46 0.25
CA VAL A 63 13.22 -4.42 1.27
C VAL A 63 11.70 -4.56 1.28
N ARG A 64 11.19 -5.77 1.06
CA ARG A 64 9.76 -6.05 1.17
C ARG A 64 9.24 -5.73 2.57
N VAL A 65 8.28 -4.81 2.68
CA VAL A 65 7.59 -4.48 3.94
C VAL A 65 6.17 -5.01 3.99
N GLY A 66 5.62 -5.48 2.87
CA GLY A 66 4.40 -6.26 2.89
C GLY A 66 3.73 -6.40 1.54
N THR A 67 2.51 -6.92 1.56
CA THR A 67 1.62 -6.99 0.42
C THR A 67 0.24 -6.50 0.81
N VAL A 68 -0.47 -5.90 -0.14
CA VAL A 68 -1.89 -5.54 -0.03
C VAL A 68 -2.67 -6.35 -1.03
N ARG A 69 -3.84 -6.86 -0.66
CA ARG A 69 -4.75 -7.59 -1.53
C ARG A 69 -6.10 -6.88 -1.52
N HIS A 70 -6.62 -6.60 -2.71
CA HIS A 70 -7.99 -6.11 -2.85
C HIS A 70 -8.95 -7.27 -2.68
N GLU A 71 -9.91 -7.12 -1.78
CA GLU A 71 -11.03 -8.03 -1.68
C GLU A 71 -12.28 -7.33 -2.18
N LYS A 72 -12.92 -7.94 -3.19
CA LYS A 72 -14.22 -7.47 -3.67
C LYS A 72 -15.21 -7.58 -2.50
N PRO A 73 -15.83 -6.48 -2.08
CA PRO A 73 -16.65 -6.43 -0.87
C PRO A 73 -18.02 -7.07 -1.17
N TRP A 74 -18.11 -8.40 -1.21
CA TRP A 74 -19.42 -9.06 -1.20
C TRP A 74 -20.05 -9.07 0.21
N LEU A 75 -19.42 -8.42 1.21
CA LEU A 75 -19.82 -8.52 2.62
C LEU A 75 -19.92 -7.19 3.38
N ILE A 76 -19.51 -6.04 2.85
CA ILE A 76 -19.61 -4.76 3.57
C ILE A 76 -20.04 -3.66 2.59
N PHE A 77 -21.16 -3.01 2.89
CA PHE A 77 -21.79 -2.00 2.05
C PHE A 77 -20.80 -0.90 1.59
N GLY A 78 -20.50 -0.86 0.30
CA GLY A 78 -20.04 0.36 -0.40
C GLY A 78 -18.56 0.74 -0.29
N SER A 79 -17.69 -0.04 0.36
CA SER A 79 -16.27 0.28 0.46
C SER A 79 -15.39 -0.85 -0.09
N SER A 80 -14.42 -0.52 -0.95
CA SER A 80 -13.31 -1.42 -1.26
C SER A 80 -12.60 -1.82 0.03
N ALA A 81 -12.26 -3.10 0.18
CA ALA A 81 -11.52 -3.58 1.34
C ALA A 81 -10.13 -4.05 0.90
N HIS A 82 -9.10 -3.50 1.53
CA HIS A 82 -7.70 -3.82 1.27
C HIS A 82 -7.12 -4.55 2.47
N ARG A 83 -6.85 -5.85 2.34
CA ARG A 83 -6.14 -6.61 3.37
C ARG A 83 -4.65 -6.44 3.20
N PHE A 84 -3.96 -6.10 4.28
CA PHE A 84 -2.50 -5.96 4.27
C PHE A 84 -1.81 -7.06 5.08
N PHE A 85 -0.64 -7.48 4.61
CA PHE A 85 0.14 -8.60 5.15
C PHE A 85 1.59 -8.15 5.33
N LYS A 86 2.12 -8.30 6.55
CA LYS A 86 3.55 -8.09 6.82
C LYS A 86 4.41 -9.16 6.11
N PRO A 87 5.73 -8.94 5.96
CA PRO A 87 6.60 -9.86 5.23
C PRO A 87 6.55 -11.27 5.85
N GLY A 88 6.31 -12.28 5.03
CA GLY A 88 6.23 -13.68 5.45
C GLY A 88 4.93 -14.05 6.20
N ALA A 89 4.00 -13.13 6.42
CA ALA A 89 2.75 -13.41 7.10
C ALA A 89 1.79 -14.21 6.19
N ARG A 90 1.19 -15.28 6.75
CA ARG A 90 0.11 -16.05 6.09
C ARG A 90 -1.29 -15.56 6.46
N ILE A 91 -1.39 -14.71 7.48
CA ILE A 91 -2.63 -14.14 8.01
C ILE A 91 -2.54 -12.63 7.85
N SER A 92 -3.66 -11.97 7.51
CA SER A 92 -3.67 -10.51 7.34
C SER A 92 -3.35 -9.83 8.66
N SER A 93 -2.54 -8.78 8.59
CA SER A 93 -2.25 -7.89 9.72
C SER A 93 -3.37 -6.89 9.99
N GLY A 94 -4.30 -6.73 9.05
CA GLY A 94 -5.51 -5.92 9.19
C GLY A 94 -6.21 -5.71 7.84
N PHE A 95 -7.21 -4.84 7.85
CA PHE A 95 -7.92 -4.37 6.65
C PHE A 95 -8.07 -2.85 6.72
N GLU A 96 -8.07 -2.22 5.56
CA GLU A 96 -8.34 -0.78 5.39
C GLU A 96 -9.36 -0.59 4.27
N ASN A 97 -10.04 0.55 4.29
CA ASN A 97 -11.07 0.89 3.30
C ASN A 97 -10.51 1.38 1.95
N ASP A 98 -9.21 1.66 1.89
CA ASP A 98 -8.55 2.13 0.69
C ASP A 98 -7.06 1.76 0.70
N LEU A 99 -6.46 1.82 -0.49
CA LEU A 99 -5.08 1.42 -0.71
C LEU A 99 -4.09 2.34 0.01
N TRP A 100 -4.41 3.63 0.15
CA TRP A 100 -3.54 4.61 0.80
C TRP A 100 -3.31 4.24 2.26
N ASN A 101 -4.39 3.99 3.01
CA ASN A 101 -4.29 3.57 4.41
C ASN A 101 -3.67 2.17 4.51
N ALA A 102 -3.98 1.25 3.59
CA ALA A 102 -3.42 -0.09 3.60
C ALA A 102 -1.88 -0.09 3.48
N VAL A 103 -1.32 0.71 2.58
CA VAL A 103 0.15 0.81 2.43
C VAL A 103 0.77 1.63 3.57
N GLN A 104 0.07 2.64 4.10
CA GLN A 104 0.51 3.36 5.30
C GLN A 104 0.63 2.43 6.52
N SER A 105 -0.31 1.50 6.70
CA SER A 105 -0.28 0.49 7.77
C SER A 105 0.88 -0.51 7.66
N LEU A 106 1.52 -0.61 6.50
CA LEU A 106 2.75 -1.37 6.28
C LEU A 106 4.03 -0.55 6.48
N ALA A 107 3.93 0.78 6.49
CA ALA A 107 5.08 1.66 6.65
C ALA A 107 5.63 1.61 8.09
N GLN A 108 6.95 1.67 8.20
CA GLN A 108 7.72 1.70 9.46
C GLN A 108 8.47 3.01 9.60
#